data_AF-A0A1H9PKI5-F1
#
_entry.id   AF-A0A1H9PKI5-F1
#
_cell.length_a   1.000
_cell.length_b   1.000
_cell.length_c   1.000
_cell.angle_alpha   90.00
_cell.angle_beta   90.00
_cell.angle_gamma   90.00
#
_symmetry.space_group_name_H-M   'P 1'
#
loop_
_entity.id
_entity.type
_entity.pdbx_description
1 polymer ?
#
loop_
_entity_poly.entity_id
_entity_poly.type
_entity_poly.pdbx_seq_one_letter_code
_entity_poly.pdbx_strand_id
1 'polypeptide(L)'
;ETASLGDFVFLDNDADGQQDADEEGVNGVTVNLLDEDGNVLESTVTVDNPDTGEPGYYEFDELTPGTPYVVEFVAPDGNEFSPQDEGDDATDSDANITTGQSDAIVLESGENNETIDAGVYEEASLGDYVFLDTNADGQQDADEEGINGVTVNLLDEDGNVLETTMTADNPDTGEAGYYEFDELTPGTPYVVEFVAPNGFLGSPQDEGDDATDSDADVTTGQSQTVVLESGENNPTIDAGFYETASLGDFVFLDNDADGQQDADEEGINGVTVNLLDEDGNVLESTTTADNPDTGEPGYYEFDELTPGTPYVVEFVSPDGTTFSPQDEGDDTTDSDANTTTGQSDPIVLESGEENETIDAGLYETASLGDYVFLDTNADGQQDADEEGINGVTVNLLVDGAVVATTTTVTNGGEDGFYEFVDLTPGVEYVVEFVAPDGFLGSPQDEGDDTTDSDADVTTGLSQTVVLESGENNPTIDAGFYETASLGDFVFLDNDADGQQDADEEGVNGVTVNLLDEDGNVLESTVTVDNPDTGEPGYYEFDELTPGTPYVVEFVAPDGNEFSPQDEGDDATDSDANITTGQSDAIV
;
A
#
# COMPACT_ATOMS: atom_id res chain seq x y z
N GLU A 1 -82.48 -16.69 -49.27
CA GLU A 1 -81.52 -17.73 -48.87
C GLU A 1 -81.18 -17.46 -47.41
N THR A 2 -80.75 -18.46 -46.65
CA THR A 2 -80.25 -18.21 -45.29
C THR A 2 -78.94 -17.44 -45.39
N ALA A 3 -78.60 -16.69 -44.35
CA ALA A 3 -77.33 -15.98 -44.24
C ALA A 3 -76.40 -16.69 -43.25
N SER A 4 -75.11 -16.34 -43.26
CA SER A 4 -74.11 -16.80 -42.30
C SER A 4 -73.26 -15.62 -41.84
N LEU A 5 -72.69 -15.74 -40.64
CA LEU A 5 -71.65 -14.85 -40.13
C LEU A 5 -70.58 -15.68 -39.41
N GLY A 6 -69.36 -15.21 -39.44
CA GLY A 6 -68.20 -15.81 -38.76
C GLY A 6 -66.96 -15.04 -39.15
N ASP A 7 -65.81 -15.48 -38.67
CA ASP A 7 -64.50 -15.41 -39.32
C ASP A 7 -63.48 -15.95 -38.31
N PHE A 8 -62.70 -15.10 -37.63
CA PHE A 8 -61.66 -15.52 -36.68
C PHE A 8 -61.68 -14.79 -35.34
N VAL A 9 -61.03 -15.40 -34.35
CA VAL A 9 -60.47 -14.71 -33.18
C VAL A 9 -58.96 -14.80 -33.32
N PHE A 10 -58.23 -13.69 -33.23
CA PHE A 10 -56.78 -13.64 -33.44
C PHE A 10 -56.04 -13.17 -32.18
N LEU A 11 -54.79 -13.61 -32.04
CA LEU A 11 -53.88 -13.15 -31.01
C LEU A 11 -53.22 -11.87 -31.52
N ASP A 12 -53.69 -10.75 -30.99
CA ASP A 12 -53.19 -9.42 -31.32
C ASP A 12 -51.89 -9.20 -30.52
N ASN A 13 -50.74 -9.32 -31.19
CA ASN A 13 -49.45 -9.33 -30.53
C ASN A 13 -48.99 -7.94 -30.12
N ASP A 14 -49.50 -6.88 -30.77
CA ASP A 14 -49.14 -5.50 -30.51
C ASP A 14 -50.31 -4.64 -29.98
N ALA A 15 -51.45 -5.28 -29.72
CA ALA A 15 -52.66 -4.69 -29.15
C ALA A 15 -53.22 -3.51 -29.97
N ASP A 16 -52.98 -3.48 -31.28
CA ASP A 16 -53.43 -2.37 -32.14
C ASP A 16 -54.88 -2.50 -32.64
N GLY A 17 -55.50 -3.68 -32.46
CA GLY A 17 -56.86 -3.96 -32.88
C GLY A 17 -57.02 -4.46 -34.32
N GLN A 18 -55.93 -4.68 -35.04
CA GLN A 18 -55.90 -5.20 -36.41
C GLN A 18 -55.17 -6.54 -36.49
N GLN A 19 -55.74 -7.47 -37.25
CA GLN A 19 -55.10 -8.73 -37.57
C GLN A 19 -53.93 -8.51 -38.54
N ASP A 20 -52.72 -8.63 -38.01
CA ASP A 20 -51.50 -8.56 -38.80
C ASP A 20 -51.10 -9.92 -39.41
N ALA A 21 -50.17 -9.88 -40.37
CA ALA A 21 -49.84 -11.06 -41.20
C ALA A 21 -49.13 -12.19 -40.43
N ASP A 22 -48.58 -11.88 -39.27
CA ASP A 22 -47.88 -12.77 -38.34
C ASP A 22 -48.71 -13.13 -37.10
N GLU A 23 -49.94 -12.65 -37.02
CA GLU A 23 -50.86 -12.94 -35.94
C GLU A 23 -51.69 -14.19 -36.23
N GLU A 24 -51.69 -15.11 -35.28
CA GLU A 24 -52.33 -16.41 -35.43
C GLU A 24 -53.70 -16.43 -34.77
N GLY A 25 -54.62 -17.23 -35.33
CA GLY A 25 -55.93 -17.42 -34.74
C GLY A 25 -55.90 -18.18 -33.40
N VAL A 26 -56.84 -17.86 -32.51
CA VAL A 26 -56.94 -18.43 -31.16
C VAL A 26 -58.08 -19.44 -31.10
N ASN A 27 -57.74 -20.73 -30.99
CA ASN A 27 -58.71 -21.80 -30.81
C ASN A 27 -59.26 -21.90 -29.38
N GLY A 28 -60.49 -22.40 -29.25
CA GLY A 28 -61.12 -22.67 -27.96
C GLY A 28 -61.81 -21.47 -27.30
N VAL A 29 -61.82 -20.31 -27.95
CA VAL A 29 -62.54 -19.11 -27.52
C VAL A 29 -64.03 -19.37 -27.64
N THR A 30 -64.81 -19.07 -26.60
CA THR A 30 -66.27 -19.23 -26.66
C THR A 30 -66.89 -18.06 -27.39
N VAL A 31 -67.71 -18.35 -28.40
CA VAL A 31 -68.42 -17.35 -29.19
C VAL A 31 -69.93 -17.61 -29.08
N ASN A 32 -70.69 -16.59 -28.66
CA ASN A 32 -72.13 -16.65 -28.49
C ASN A 32 -72.82 -15.76 -29.53
N LEU A 33 -73.86 -16.28 -30.18
CA LEU A 33 -74.78 -15.49 -30.99
C LEU A 33 -75.94 -15.04 -30.10
N LEU A 34 -76.17 -13.74 -30.00
CA LEU A 34 -77.20 -13.11 -29.17
C LEU A 34 -78.34 -12.52 -30.04
N ASP A 35 -79.53 -12.41 -29.46
CA ASP A 35 -80.60 -11.56 -30.00
C ASP A 35 -80.48 -10.09 -29.54
N GLU A 36 -81.29 -9.19 -30.10
CA GLU A 36 -81.33 -7.75 -29.74
C GLU A 36 -81.63 -7.48 -28.25
N ASP A 37 -82.22 -8.44 -27.55
CA ASP A 37 -82.51 -8.36 -26.11
C ASP A 37 -81.35 -8.92 -25.24
N GLY A 38 -80.26 -9.40 -25.86
CA GLY A 38 -79.08 -9.96 -25.19
C GLY A 38 -79.23 -11.42 -24.76
N ASN A 39 -80.16 -12.18 -25.33
CA ASN A 39 -80.31 -13.60 -25.02
C ASN A 39 -79.47 -14.46 -25.98
N VAL A 40 -78.74 -15.43 -25.45
CA VAL A 40 -77.98 -16.42 -26.24
C VAL A 40 -78.94 -17.28 -27.08
N LEU A 41 -78.80 -17.18 -28.40
CA LEU A 41 -79.46 -17.98 -29.41
C LEU A 41 -78.67 -19.26 -29.69
N GLU A 42 -77.37 -19.14 -29.83
CA GLU A 42 -76.44 -20.23 -30.14
C GLU A 42 -75.06 -19.95 -29.53
N SER A 43 -74.27 -20.99 -29.28
CA SER A 43 -72.90 -20.89 -28.79
C SER A 43 -72.02 -21.89 -29.54
N THR A 44 -70.81 -21.47 -29.89
CA THR A 44 -69.76 -22.28 -30.48
C THR A 44 -68.43 -22.01 -29.79
N VAL A 45 -67.38 -22.71 -30.22
CA VAL A 45 -66.00 -22.41 -29.86
C VAL A 45 -65.16 -22.30 -31.13
N THR A 46 -64.17 -21.43 -31.13
CA THR A 46 -63.23 -21.31 -32.25
C THR A 46 -62.42 -22.60 -32.43
N VAL A 47 -62.16 -22.97 -33.68
CA VAL A 47 -61.47 -24.21 -34.09
C VAL A 47 -60.61 -23.97 -35.33
N ASP A 48 -59.81 -24.95 -35.76
CA ASP A 48 -59.12 -24.88 -37.05
C ASP A 48 -60.14 -24.76 -38.19
N ASN A 49 -59.95 -23.76 -39.06
CA ASN A 49 -60.75 -23.50 -40.24
C ASN A 49 -60.80 -24.79 -41.10
N PRO A 50 -61.99 -25.28 -41.46
CA PRO A 50 -62.13 -26.55 -42.17
C PRO A 50 -61.55 -26.54 -43.59
N ASP A 51 -61.37 -25.36 -44.19
CA ASP A 51 -60.89 -25.16 -45.55
C ASP A 51 -59.40 -24.78 -45.60
N THR A 52 -58.94 -23.86 -44.74
CA THR A 52 -57.53 -23.40 -44.71
C THR A 52 -56.68 -24.17 -43.71
N GLY A 53 -57.28 -24.65 -42.61
CA GLY A 53 -56.59 -25.27 -41.49
C GLY A 53 -55.98 -24.26 -40.50
N GLU A 54 -56.23 -22.97 -40.68
CA GLU A 54 -55.78 -21.90 -39.77
C GLU A 54 -56.63 -21.90 -38.49
N PRO A 55 -56.03 -21.73 -37.30
CA PRO A 55 -56.76 -21.70 -36.04
C PRO A 55 -57.67 -20.46 -35.93
N GLY A 56 -58.52 -20.41 -34.91
CA GLY A 56 -59.32 -19.23 -34.57
C GLY A 56 -60.71 -19.16 -35.21
N TYR A 57 -61.06 -20.10 -36.10
CA TYR A 57 -62.26 -19.99 -36.92
C TYR A 57 -63.56 -20.30 -36.19
N TYR A 58 -64.61 -19.52 -36.44
CA TYR A 58 -65.98 -19.82 -36.05
C TYR A 58 -66.99 -19.44 -37.15
N GLU A 59 -68.16 -20.10 -37.13
CA GLU A 59 -69.25 -19.80 -38.08
C GLU A 59 -70.60 -20.07 -37.42
N PHE A 60 -71.55 -19.16 -37.64
CA PHE A 60 -72.97 -19.36 -37.43
C PHE A 60 -73.68 -19.39 -38.79
N ASP A 61 -74.25 -20.54 -39.13
CA ASP A 61 -74.98 -20.74 -40.39
C ASP A 61 -76.50 -20.70 -40.21
N GLU A 62 -77.23 -20.85 -41.31
CA GLU A 62 -78.70 -20.89 -41.34
C GLU A 62 -79.42 -19.67 -40.70
N LEU A 63 -78.77 -18.50 -40.62
CA LEU A 63 -79.30 -17.29 -39.98
C LEU A 63 -80.46 -16.67 -40.77
N THR A 64 -81.43 -16.09 -40.05
CA THR A 64 -82.61 -15.45 -40.65
C THR A 64 -82.28 -14.02 -41.09
N PRO A 65 -82.35 -13.71 -42.40
CA PRO A 65 -82.05 -12.36 -42.91
C PRO A 65 -83.01 -11.28 -42.37
N GLY A 66 -82.48 -10.08 -42.14
CA GLY A 66 -83.22 -8.93 -41.62
C GLY A 66 -83.55 -9.00 -40.12
N THR A 67 -83.01 -9.98 -39.40
CA THR A 67 -83.03 -10.06 -37.93
C THR A 67 -81.70 -9.52 -37.41
N PRO A 68 -81.69 -8.60 -36.42
CA PRO A 68 -80.45 -8.16 -35.79
C PRO A 68 -79.86 -9.25 -34.89
N TYR A 69 -78.56 -9.45 -35.00
CA TYR A 69 -77.75 -10.33 -34.15
C TYR A 69 -76.60 -9.54 -33.51
N VAL A 70 -76.10 -10.01 -32.38
CA VAL A 70 -74.86 -9.53 -31.77
C VAL A 70 -73.97 -10.76 -31.53
N VAL A 71 -72.69 -10.67 -31.84
CA VAL A 71 -71.72 -11.70 -31.49
C VAL A 71 -71.07 -11.31 -30.16
N GLU A 72 -71.01 -12.24 -29.22
CA GLU A 72 -70.28 -12.09 -27.97
C GLU A 72 -69.14 -13.09 -27.92
N PHE A 73 -67.92 -12.56 -27.93
CA PHE A 73 -66.71 -13.29 -27.63
C PHE A 73 -66.50 -13.30 -26.11
N VAL A 74 -66.06 -14.44 -25.58
CA VAL A 74 -65.64 -14.56 -24.19
C VAL A 74 -64.12 -14.64 -24.19
N ALA A 75 -63.46 -13.57 -23.73
CA ALA A 75 -62.00 -13.52 -23.62
C ALA A 75 -61.49 -14.75 -22.84
N PRO A 76 -60.45 -15.43 -23.34
CA PRO A 76 -59.79 -16.49 -22.57
C PRO A 76 -59.26 -15.96 -21.23
N ASP A 77 -59.09 -16.86 -20.25
CA ASP A 77 -58.55 -16.48 -18.94
C ASP A 77 -57.13 -15.92 -19.11
N GLY A 78 -56.91 -14.65 -18.72
CA GLY A 78 -55.61 -13.96 -18.84
C GLY A 78 -55.50 -13.06 -20.07
N ASN A 79 -56.48 -13.06 -20.97
CA ASN A 79 -56.52 -12.19 -22.13
C ASN A 79 -57.48 -11.01 -21.93
N GLU A 80 -57.12 -9.89 -22.54
CA GLU A 80 -57.96 -8.72 -22.75
C GLU A 80 -58.36 -8.62 -24.23
N PHE A 81 -59.36 -7.80 -24.52
CA PHE A 81 -59.77 -7.50 -25.90
C PHE A 81 -59.01 -6.29 -26.45
N SER A 82 -58.60 -6.40 -27.70
CA SER A 82 -57.97 -5.31 -28.46
C SER A 82 -58.93 -4.14 -28.74
N PRO A 83 -58.42 -2.95 -29.06
CA PRO A 83 -59.23 -1.82 -29.49
C PRO A 83 -60.25 -2.19 -30.58
N GLN A 84 -61.48 -1.68 -30.42
CA GLN A 84 -62.61 -2.02 -31.28
C GLN A 84 -62.64 -1.13 -32.54
N ASP A 85 -62.92 -1.73 -33.70
CA ASP A 85 -63.13 -1.10 -35.01
C ASP A 85 -61.92 -0.27 -35.51
N GLU A 86 -60.69 -0.72 -35.24
CA GLU A 86 -59.47 -0.05 -35.69
C GLU A 86 -59.02 -0.60 -37.05
N GLY A 87 -59.02 0.25 -38.10
CA GLY A 87 -58.46 -0.12 -39.40
C GLY A 87 -59.48 -0.54 -40.47
N ASP A 88 -59.23 -1.67 -41.13
CA ASP A 88 -60.10 -2.22 -42.18
C ASP A 88 -61.03 -3.28 -41.59
N ASP A 89 -62.33 -3.14 -41.85
CA ASP A 89 -63.46 -3.96 -41.35
C ASP A 89 -63.29 -5.47 -41.57
N ALA A 90 -62.41 -5.88 -42.50
CA ALA A 90 -62.13 -7.29 -42.78
C ALA A 90 -60.99 -7.88 -41.94
N THR A 91 -60.38 -7.07 -41.07
CA THR A 91 -59.20 -7.43 -40.28
C THR A 91 -59.20 -6.75 -38.91
N ASP A 92 -60.17 -5.92 -38.57
CA ASP A 92 -60.21 -5.25 -37.28
C ASP A 92 -60.89 -6.13 -36.22
N SER A 93 -60.77 -5.76 -34.96
CA SER A 93 -61.52 -6.39 -33.88
C SER A 93 -62.88 -5.71 -33.72
N ASP A 94 -63.98 -6.44 -33.90
CA ASP A 94 -65.33 -5.93 -33.61
C ASP A 94 -65.69 -6.03 -32.12
N ALA A 95 -64.91 -6.77 -31.34
CA ALA A 95 -65.25 -7.06 -29.95
C ALA A 95 -65.11 -5.81 -29.08
N ASN A 96 -66.19 -5.38 -28.44
CA ASN A 96 -66.11 -4.29 -27.48
C ASN A 96 -65.19 -4.66 -26.30
N ILE A 97 -64.20 -3.80 -26.02
CA ILE A 97 -63.15 -4.02 -25.01
C ILE A 97 -63.66 -4.44 -23.61
N THR A 98 -64.88 -4.07 -23.21
CA THR A 98 -65.40 -4.39 -21.87
C THR A 98 -66.37 -5.57 -21.87
N THR A 99 -67.10 -5.78 -22.98
CA THR A 99 -68.18 -6.77 -23.03
C THR A 99 -67.89 -7.95 -23.95
N GLY A 100 -66.86 -7.86 -24.80
CA GLY A 100 -66.59 -8.80 -25.89
C GLY A 100 -67.71 -8.83 -26.94
N GLN A 101 -68.58 -7.83 -27.00
CA GLN A 101 -69.75 -7.83 -27.87
C GLN A 101 -69.50 -6.98 -29.10
N SER A 102 -69.86 -7.49 -30.27
CA SER A 102 -69.88 -6.74 -31.52
C SER A 102 -71.01 -5.69 -31.51
N ASP A 103 -70.96 -4.77 -32.47
CA ASP A 103 -72.14 -3.99 -32.84
C ASP A 103 -73.26 -4.88 -33.41
N ALA A 104 -74.48 -4.34 -33.52
CA ALA A 104 -75.63 -5.10 -34.01
C ALA A 104 -75.56 -5.35 -35.53
N ILE A 105 -75.51 -6.62 -35.92
CA ILE A 105 -75.33 -7.09 -37.30
C ILE A 105 -76.70 -7.42 -37.91
N VAL A 106 -76.98 -6.91 -39.12
CA VAL A 106 -78.22 -7.20 -39.86
C VAL A 106 -77.89 -7.75 -41.24
N LEU A 107 -78.11 -9.05 -41.43
CA LEU A 107 -77.74 -9.74 -42.67
C LEU A 107 -78.81 -9.64 -43.79
N GLU A 108 -78.36 -9.47 -45.03
CA GLU A 108 -79.16 -9.60 -46.25
C GLU A 108 -79.40 -11.08 -46.63
N SER A 109 -80.36 -11.32 -47.53
CA SER A 109 -80.71 -12.69 -47.94
C SER A 109 -79.59 -13.33 -48.77
N GLY A 110 -78.91 -14.32 -48.19
CA GLY A 110 -77.82 -15.06 -48.84
C GLY A 110 -76.44 -14.42 -48.64
N GLU A 111 -76.33 -13.45 -47.72
CA GLU A 111 -75.06 -12.87 -47.30
C GLU A 111 -74.25 -13.86 -46.46
N ASN A 112 -72.93 -13.83 -46.66
CA ASN A 112 -71.93 -14.48 -45.83
C ASN A 112 -71.00 -13.37 -45.33
N ASN A 113 -71.08 -13.02 -44.05
CA ASN A 113 -70.25 -11.97 -43.48
C ASN A 113 -69.04 -12.60 -42.77
N GLU A 114 -67.86 -12.34 -43.32
CA GLU A 114 -66.54 -12.82 -42.85
C GLU A 114 -65.71 -11.59 -42.44
N THR A 115 -66.29 -10.78 -41.55
CA THR A 115 -65.76 -9.47 -41.13
C THR A 115 -66.11 -9.23 -39.66
N ILE A 116 -66.41 -10.30 -38.92
CA ILE A 116 -66.82 -10.19 -37.53
C ILE A 116 -65.78 -10.94 -36.72
N ASP A 117 -64.79 -10.20 -36.28
CA ASP A 117 -63.56 -10.73 -35.74
C ASP A 117 -63.34 -10.23 -34.31
N ALA A 118 -62.41 -10.86 -33.59
CA ALA A 118 -62.00 -10.38 -32.28
C ALA A 118 -60.49 -10.56 -32.10
N GLY A 119 -59.81 -9.44 -31.85
CA GLY A 119 -58.44 -9.41 -31.34
C GLY A 119 -58.45 -9.63 -29.83
N VAL A 120 -57.58 -10.52 -29.36
CA VAL A 120 -57.30 -10.70 -27.94
C VAL A 120 -55.78 -10.67 -27.71
N TYR A 121 -55.35 -10.12 -26.59
CA TYR A 121 -53.93 -10.08 -26.21
C TYR A 121 -53.77 -10.41 -24.72
N GLU A 122 -52.58 -10.85 -24.32
CA GLU A 122 -52.17 -10.99 -22.91
C GLU A 122 -51.32 -9.79 -22.52
N GLU A 123 -51.53 -9.22 -21.34
CA GLU A 123 -50.69 -8.15 -20.83
C GLU A 123 -49.24 -8.64 -20.66
N ALA A 124 -48.30 -7.74 -20.91
CA ALA A 124 -46.87 -8.00 -20.81
C ALA A 124 -46.30 -7.46 -19.49
N SER A 125 -45.04 -7.78 -19.22
CA SER A 125 -44.31 -7.32 -18.03
C SER A 125 -42.83 -7.10 -18.34
N LEU A 126 -42.18 -6.21 -17.60
CA LEU A 126 -40.73 -6.04 -17.65
C LEU A 126 -40.13 -5.73 -16.27
N GLY A 127 -38.83 -6.00 -16.15
CA GLY A 127 -38.00 -5.71 -14.98
C GLY A 127 -37.29 -6.94 -14.45
N ASP A 128 -36.19 -6.73 -13.72
CA ASP A 128 -35.48 -7.81 -13.04
C ASP A 128 -34.66 -7.27 -11.86
N TYR A 129 -33.66 -6.42 -12.12
CA TYR A 129 -32.60 -6.20 -11.15
C TYR A 129 -31.93 -4.82 -11.21
N VAL A 130 -31.53 -4.34 -10.04
CA VAL A 130 -30.60 -3.21 -9.89
C VAL A 130 -29.47 -3.68 -8.98
N PHE A 131 -28.24 -3.65 -9.48
CA PHE A 131 -27.09 -4.26 -8.82
C PHE A 131 -26.04 -3.24 -8.36
N LEU A 132 -25.31 -3.63 -7.31
CA LEU A 132 -24.10 -2.98 -6.86
C LEU A 132 -22.94 -3.48 -7.71
N ASP A 133 -22.57 -2.67 -8.71
CA ASP A 133 -21.44 -2.93 -9.58
C ASP A 133 -20.15 -2.63 -8.80
N THR A 134 -19.60 -3.64 -8.18
CA THR A 134 -18.48 -3.53 -7.25
C THR A 134 -17.17 -3.14 -7.94
N ASN A 135 -17.07 -3.38 -9.25
CA ASN A 135 -15.87 -3.15 -10.05
C ASN A 135 -16.08 -2.10 -11.17
N ALA A 136 -17.26 -1.49 -11.26
CA ALA A 136 -17.67 -0.50 -12.24
C ALA A 136 -17.51 -0.94 -13.71
N ASP A 137 -17.68 -2.23 -14.01
CA ASP A 137 -17.51 -2.78 -15.37
C ASP A 137 -18.81 -2.84 -16.19
N GLY A 138 -19.96 -2.57 -15.58
CA GLY A 138 -21.27 -2.56 -16.24
C GLY A 138 -21.93 -3.93 -16.39
N GLN A 139 -21.32 -5.00 -15.87
CA GLN A 139 -21.88 -6.34 -15.85
C GLN A 139 -22.24 -6.76 -14.42
N GLN A 140 -23.34 -7.47 -14.29
CA GLN A 140 -23.73 -8.13 -13.07
C GLN A 140 -22.86 -9.38 -12.86
N ASP A 141 -21.88 -9.27 -11.97
CA ASP A 141 -21.03 -10.38 -11.56
C ASP A 141 -21.71 -11.27 -10.49
N ALA A 142 -21.21 -12.50 -10.35
CA ALA A 142 -21.86 -13.52 -9.51
C ALA A 142 -21.85 -13.22 -8.00
N ASP A 143 -20.99 -12.29 -7.56
CA ASP A 143 -20.81 -11.82 -6.19
C ASP A 143 -21.43 -10.44 -5.94
N GLU A 144 -22.10 -9.87 -6.94
CA GLU A 144 -22.71 -8.55 -6.85
C GLU A 144 -24.15 -8.61 -6.33
N GLU A 145 -24.37 -7.87 -5.26
CA GLU A 145 -25.64 -7.85 -4.54
C GLU A 145 -26.57 -6.77 -5.10
N GLY A 146 -27.88 -6.98 -4.95
CA GLY A 146 -28.87 -6.02 -5.44
C GLY A 146 -29.06 -4.82 -4.52
N ILE A 147 -29.42 -3.68 -5.09
CA ILE A 147 -29.64 -2.43 -4.35
C ILE A 147 -31.13 -2.20 -4.14
N ASN A 148 -31.58 -2.30 -2.89
CA ASN A 148 -32.95 -1.96 -2.52
C ASN A 148 -33.17 -0.45 -2.37
N GLY A 149 -34.39 0.00 -2.69
CA GLY A 149 -34.83 1.38 -2.52
C GLY A 149 -34.41 2.33 -3.64
N VAL A 150 -33.89 1.82 -4.75
CA VAL A 150 -33.68 2.60 -5.99
C VAL A 150 -35.04 2.95 -6.56
N THR A 151 -35.24 4.21 -6.96
CA THR A 151 -36.49 4.63 -7.62
C THR A 151 -36.43 4.28 -9.09
N VAL A 152 -37.44 3.57 -9.59
CA VAL A 152 -37.55 3.16 -11.00
C VAL A 152 -38.85 3.72 -11.57
N ASN A 153 -38.75 4.45 -12.68
CA ASN A 153 -39.91 5.03 -13.37
C ASN A 153 -40.11 4.34 -14.72
N LEU A 154 -41.35 3.99 -15.04
CA LEU A 154 -41.76 3.62 -16.39
C LEU A 154 -42.22 4.88 -17.13
N LEU A 155 -41.66 5.13 -18.30
CA LEU A 155 -41.93 6.31 -19.12
C LEU A 155 -42.59 5.94 -20.45
N ASP A 156 -43.38 6.87 -21.00
CA ASP A 156 -43.83 6.83 -22.39
C ASP A 156 -42.78 7.38 -23.38
N GLU A 157 -43.05 7.30 -24.70
CA GLU A 157 -42.13 7.81 -25.74
C GLU A 157 -41.81 9.31 -25.63
N ASP A 158 -42.71 10.07 -24.99
CA ASP A 158 -42.59 11.52 -24.79
C ASP A 158 -41.80 11.84 -23.49
N GLY A 159 -41.42 10.83 -22.71
CA GLY A 159 -40.69 10.93 -21.46
C GLY A 159 -41.58 11.30 -20.25
N ASN A 160 -42.89 11.07 -20.32
CA ASN A 160 -43.78 11.25 -19.18
C ASN A 160 -43.80 9.97 -18.33
N VAL A 161 -43.76 10.14 -17.01
CA VAL A 161 -43.89 9.02 -16.06
C VAL A 161 -45.30 8.45 -16.11
N LEU A 162 -45.38 7.17 -16.49
CA LEU A 162 -46.59 6.34 -16.45
C LEU A 162 -46.75 5.73 -15.06
N GLU A 163 -45.67 5.14 -14.54
CA GLU A 163 -45.63 4.49 -13.23
C GLU A 163 -44.28 4.68 -12.53
N THR A 164 -44.28 4.59 -11.20
CA THR A 164 -43.07 4.63 -10.38
C THR A 164 -43.12 3.51 -9.34
N THR A 165 -42.04 2.75 -9.25
CA THR A 165 -41.81 1.76 -8.20
C THR A 165 -40.47 2.01 -7.49
N MET A 166 -40.17 1.19 -6.50
CA MET A 166 -38.85 1.15 -5.86
C MET A 166 -38.37 -0.30 -5.77
N THR A 167 -37.08 -0.52 -5.98
CA THR A 167 -36.50 -1.86 -5.84
C THR A 167 -36.66 -2.40 -4.42
N ALA A 168 -36.88 -3.70 -4.30
CA ALA A 168 -37.10 -4.40 -3.03
C ALA A 168 -36.59 -5.84 -3.10
N ASP A 169 -36.71 -6.59 -2.00
CA ASP A 169 -36.40 -8.03 -2.02
C ASP A 169 -37.36 -8.75 -2.98
N ASN A 170 -36.81 -9.54 -3.91
CA ASN A 170 -37.53 -10.36 -4.85
C ASN A 170 -38.53 -11.26 -4.08
N PRO A 171 -39.82 -11.26 -4.44
CA PRO A 171 -40.83 -12.01 -3.70
C PRO A 171 -40.64 -13.53 -3.74
N ASP A 172 -39.94 -14.05 -4.75
CA ASP A 172 -39.71 -15.47 -4.98
C ASP A 172 -38.35 -15.95 -4.46
N THR A 173 -37.28 -15.19 -4.70
CA THR A 173 -35.91 -15.57 -4.28
C THR A 173 -35.50 -14.95 -2.95
N GLY A 174 -36.02 -13.76 -2.62
CA GLY A 174 -35.63 -12.96 -1.47
C GLY A 174 -34.34 -12.17 -1.65
N GLU A 175 -33.78 -12.13 -2.87
CA GLU A 175 -32.60 -11.33 -3.22
C GLU A 175 -32.99 -9.85 -3.38
N ALA A 176 -32.15 -8.94 -2.93
CA ALA A 176 -32.40 -7.49 -3.01
C ALA A 176 -32.35 -7.01 -4.48
N GLY A 177 -32.78 -5.77 -4.76
CA GLY A 177 -32.61 -5.14 -6.08
C GLY A 177 -33.74 -5.36 -7.07
N TYR A 178 -34.76 -6.13 -6.72
CA TYR A 178 -35.83 -6.50 -7.65
C TYR A 178 -36.85 -5.38 -7.88
N TYR A 179 -37.26 -5.20 -9.13
CA TYR A 179 -38.41 -4.38 -9.51
C TYR A 179 -39.19 -5.06 -10.65
N GLU A 180 -40.46 -4.69 -10.81
CA GLU A 180 -41.32 -5.20 -11.87
C GLU A 180 -42.36 -4.14 -12.23
N PHE A 181 -42.65 -4.02 -13.52
CA PHE A 181 -43.86 -3.40 -14.05
C PHE A 181 -44.69 -4.49 -14.73
N ASP A 182 -45.89 -4.74 -14.20
CA ASP A 182 -46.87 -5.68 -14.73
C ASP A 182 -48.02 -4.94 -15.44
N GLU A 183 -48.98 -5.71 -15.97
CA GLU A 183 -50.19 -5.18 -16.64
C GLU A 183 -49.85 -4.19 -17.80
N LEU A 184 -48.74 -4.44 -18.52
CA LEU A 184 -48.30 -3.58 -19.63
C LEU A 184 -49.01 -3.93 -20.93
N THR A 185 -49.37 -2.91 -21.70
CA THR A 185 -50.00 -3.09 -23.01
C THR A 185 -48.93 -3.44 -24.04
N PRO A 186 -49.03 -4.60 -24.74
CA PRO A 186 -48.15 -4.93 -25.85
C PRO A 186 -48.16 -3.85 -26.95
N GLY A 187 -47.13 -3.84 -27.80
CA GLY A 187 -46.97 -2.88 -28.90
C GLY A 187 -46.72 -1.42 -28.48
N THR A 188 -46.92 -1.08 -27.20
CA THR A 188 -46.66 0.25 -26.65
C THR A 188 -45.17 0.43 -26.37
N PRO A 189 -44.53 1.54 -26.82
CA PRO A 189 -43.15 1.83 -26.50
C PRO A 189 -43.00 2.35 -25.06
N TYR A 190 -42.14 1.68 -24.30
CA TYR A 190 -41.78 2.01 -22.93
C TYR A 190 -40.28 2.35 -22.81
N VAL A 191 -39.94 3.17 -21.82
CA VAL A 191 -38.55 3.41 -21.39
C VAL A 191 -38.50 3.31 -19.87
N VAL A 192 -37.48 2.64 -19.32
CA VAL A 192 -37.26 2.56 -17.88
C VAL A 192 -36.23 3.61 -17.47
N GLU A 193 -36.51 4.37 -16.42
CA GLU A 193 -35.58 5.33 -15.82
C GLU A 193 -35.24 4.93 -14.39
N PHE A 194 -33.96 4.67 -14.15
CA PHE A 194 -33.38 4.39 -12.85
C PHE A 194 -32.79 5.66 -12.25
N VAL A 195 -33.28 6.05 -11.07
CA VAL A 195 -32.75 7.23 -10.37
C VAL A 195 -31.60 6.80 -9.47
N ALA A 196 -30.37 7.17 -9.86
CA ALA A 196 -29.16 6.89 -9.10
C ALA A 196 -29.31 7.26 -7.60
N PRO A 197 -29.03 6.34 -6.66
CA PRO A 197 -29.02 6.64 -5.25
C PRO A 197 -27.98 7.72 -4.89
N ASN A 198 -28.17 8.40 -3.75
CA ASN A 198 -27.22 9.42 -3.33
C ASN A 198 -25.87 8.80 -2.92
N GLY A 199 -24.78 9.21 -3.57
CA GLY A 199 -23.44 8.65 -3.37
C GLY A 199 -23.03 7.69 -4.49
N PHE A 200 -23.99 7.27 -5.31
CA PHE A 200 -23.77 6.32 -6.39
C PHE A 200 -23.67 7.01 -7.76
N LEU A 201 -22.89 6.41 -8.64
CA LEU A 201 -22.76 6.71 -10.06
C LEU A 201 -23.30 5.53 -10.88
N GLY A 202 -23.80 5.80 -12.09
CA GLY A 202 -24.24 4.76 -13.00
C GLY A 202 -23.07 4.02 -13.65
N SER A 203 -23.20 2.71 -13.77
CA SER A 203 -22.24 1.84 -14.44
C SER A 203 -22.24 1.99 -15.96
N PRO A 204 -21.14 1.60 -16.65
CA PRO A 204 -21.11 1.55 -18.11
C PRO A 204 -22.33 0.83 -18.71
N GLN A 205 -22.88 1.40 -19.78
CA GLN A 205 -24.11 0.92 -20.42
C GLN A 205 -23.82 -0.13 -21.50
N ASP A 206 -24.67 -1.16 -21.59
CA ASP A 206 -24.66 -2.22 -22.61
C ASP A 206 -23.33 -3.01 -22.71
N GLU A 207 -22.66 -3.20 -21.58
CA GLU A 207 -21.41 -3.96 -21.51
C GLU A 207 -21.70 -5.44 -21.25
N GLY A 208 -21.54 -6.31 -22.25
CA GLY A 208 -21.59 -7.76 -22.04
C GLY A 208 -22.81 -8.46 -22.64
N ASP A 209 -23.46 -9.32 -21.85
CA ASP A 209 -24.66 -10.08 -22.22
C ASP A 209 -25.89 -9.33 -21.68
N ASP A 210 -26.87 -9.10 -22.56
CA ASP A 210 -28.12 -8.34 -22.34
C ASP A 210 -28.90 -8.80 -21.09
N ALA A 211 -28.74 -10.07 -20.69
CA ALA A 211 -29.41 -10.60 -19.49
C ALA A 211 -28.69 -10.26 -18.17
N THR A 212 -27.56 -9.54 -18.22
CA THR A 212 -26.67 -9.29 -17.08
C THR A 212 -25.89 -7.98 -17.23
N ASP A 213 -26.21 -7.11 -18.19
CA ASP A 213 -25.55 -5.82 -18.32
C ASP A 213 -26.39 -4.71 -17.68
N SER A 214 -25.86 -3.50 -17.65
CA SER A 214 -26.61 -2.32 -17.25
C SER A 214 -27.16 -1.61 -18.49
N ASP A 215 -28.48 -1.54 -18.65
CA ASP A 215 -29.13 -0.81 -19.75
C ASP A 215 -29.22 0.69 -19.52
N ALA A 216 -29.03 1.14 -18.27
CA ALA A 216 -29.22 2.53 -17.91
C ALA A 216 -28.11 3.44 -18.46
N ASP A 217 -28.47 4.48 -19.23
CA ASP A 217 -27.52 5.53 -19.63
C ASP A 217 -26.94 6.22 -18.38
N VAL A 218 -25.60 6.28 -18.29
CA VAL A 218 -24.86 6.84 -17.14
C VAL A 218 -25.24 8.27 -16.74
N THR A 219 -25.83 9.05 -17.66
CA THR A 219 -26.18 10.45 -17.43
C THR A 219 -27.66 10.65 -17.12
N THR A 220 -28.53 9.94 -17.83
CA THR A 220 -29.99 10.11 -17.70
C THR A 220 -30.63 9.06 -16.81
N GLY A 221 -29.98 7.91 -16.63
CA GLY A 221 -30.52 6.71 -15.97
C GLY A 221 -31.55 5.97 -16.83
N GLN A 222 -31.68 6.30 -18.12
CA GLN A 222 -32.74 5.75 -18.98
C GLN A 222 -32.24 4.58 -19.84
N SER A 223 -33.05 3.54 -19.96
CA SER A 223 -32.85 2.43 -20.88
C SER A 223 -33.13 2.82 -22.34
N GLN A 224 -32.86 1.90 -23.26
CA GLN A 224 -33.45 1.87 -24.60
C GLN A 224 -34.98 1.82 -24.54
N THR A 225 -35.61 2.17 -25.67
CA THR A 225 -37.05 1.96 -25.85
C THR A 225 -37.34 0.47 -26.04
N VAL A 226 -38.26 -0.05 -25.23
CA VAL A 226 -38.72 -1.44 -25.22
C VAL A 226 -40.14 -1.48 -25.78
N VAL A 227 -40.42 -2.43 -26.66
CA VAL A 227 -41.77 -2.74 -27.16
C VAL A 227 -41.98 -4.22 -26.91
N LEU A 228 -43.04 -4.54 -26.16
CA LEU A 228 -43.33 -5.91 -25.72
C LEU A 228 -44.36 -6.57 -26.63
N GLU A 229 -44.23 -7.88 -26.82
CA GLU A 229 -45.24 -8.73 -27.46
C GLU A 229 -46.29 -9.22 -26.44
N SER A 230 -47.45 -9.67 -26.93
CA SER A 230 -48.52 -10.23 -26.11
C SER A 230 -48.03 -11.36 -25.19
N GLY A 231 -48.17 -11.14 -23.88
CA GLY A 231 -47.76 -12.09 -22.84
C GLY A 231 -46.25 -12.18 -22.60
N GLU A 232 -45.46 -11.27 -23.17
CA GLU A 232 -44.02 -11.22 -22.94
C GLU A 232 -43.69 -10.84 -21.48
N ASN A 233 -42.69 -11.51 -20.91
CA ASN A 233 -42.02 -11.09 -19.69
C ASN A 233 -40.56 -10.82 -20.07
N ASN A 234 -40.13 -9.56 -19.97
CA ASN A 234 -38.78 -9.15 -20.30
C ASN A 234 -37.95 -8.83 -19.03
N PRO A 235 -37.07 -9.76 -18.60
CA PRO A 235 -36.21 -9.58 -17.44
C PRO A 235 -34.81 -9.03 -17.79
N THR A 236 -34.63 -8.39 -18.94
CA THR A 236 -33.30 -7.95 -19.41
C THR A 236 -33.12 -6.44 -19.34
N ILE A 237 -33.89 -5.76 -18.47
CA ILE A 237 -33.77 -4.32 -18.30
C ILE A 237 -33.26 -4.06 -16.88
N ASP A 238 -31.97 -3.80 -16.77
CA ASP A 238 -31.26 -3.73 -15.50
C ASP A 238 -30.43 -2.44 -15.37
N ALA A 239 -29.96 -2.17 -14.15
CA ALA A 239 -29.07 -1.05 -13.89
C ALA A 239 -28.00 -1.38 -12.86
N GLY A 240 -26.74 -1.12 -13.22
CA GLY A 240 -25.59 -1.15 -12.31
C GLY A 240 -25.34 0.23 -11.70
N PHE A 241 -25.01 0.25 -10.41
CA PHE A 241 -24.52 1.45 -9.73
C PHE A 241 -23.33 1.14 -8.84
N TYR A 242 -22.39 2.09 -8.75
CA TYR A 242 -21.19 1.98 -7.91
C TYR A 242 -20.91 3.28 -7.13
N GLU A 243 -20.17 3.17 -6.04
CA GLU A 243 -19.60 4.30 -5.29
C GLU A 243 -18.13 4.47 -5.68
N THR A 244 -17.66 5.72 -5.78
CA THR A 244 -16.23 5.97 -5.97
C THR A 244 -15.44 5.55 -4.74
N ALA A 245 -14.21 5.11 -4.95
CA ALA A 245 -13.28 4.73 -3.90
C ALA A 245 -12.25 5.83 -3.63
N SER A 246 -11.45 5.67 -2.57
CA SER A 246 -10.28 6.49 -2.29
C SER A 246 -9.10 5.63 -1.83
N LEU A 247 -7.89 6.17 -1.99
CA LEU A 247 -6.70 5.60 -1.39
C LEU A 247 -5.77 6.70 -0.86
N GLY A 248 -4.97 6.39 0.15
CA GLY A 248 -3.99 7.29 0.73
C GLY A 248 -3.38 6.72 2.00
N ASP A 249 -2.78 7.61 2.79
CA ASP A 249 -2.52 7.52 4.24
C ASP A 249 -1.26 8.33 4.57
N PHE A 250 -0.06 7.77 4.42
CA PHE A 250 1.11 8.28 5.12
C PHE A 250 2.45 8.15 4.37
N VAL A 251 3.35 9.11 4.62
CA VAL A 251 4.78 9.01 4.30
C VAL A 251 5.56 9.32 5.56
N PHE A 252 6.39 8.40 6.03
CA PHE A 252 7.07 8.47 7.33
C PHE A 252 8.59 8.54 7.23
N LEU A 253 9.20 9.13 8.26
CA LEU A 253 10.64 9.09 8.49
C LEU A 253 10.98 7.80 9.25
N ASP A 254 11.41 6.80 8.50
CA ASP A 254 11.87 5.53 9.02
C ASP A 254 13.26 5.74 9.65
N ASN A 255 13.32 5.75 10.98
CA ASN A 255 14.51 6.14 11.74
C ASN A 255 15.55 5.03 11.81
N ASP A 256 15.12 3.78 11.68
CA ASP A 256 16.00 2.61 11.76
C ASP A 256 16.06 1.78 10.45
N ALA A 257 15.43 2.29 9.40
CA ALA A 257 15.42 1.73 8.05
C ALA A 257 14.88 0.29 7.97
N ASP A 258 13.92 -0.06 8.84
CA ASP A 258 13.36 -1.41 8.90
C ASP A 258 12.14 -1.63 7.98
N GLY A 259 11.57 -0.56 7.43
CA GLY A 259 10.41 -0.60 6.53
C GLY A 259 9.05 -0.58 7.22
N GLN A 260 8.99 -0.44 8.54
CA GLN A 260 7.76 -0.32 9.33
C GLN A 260 7.66 1.03 10.00
N GLN A 261 6.46 1.57 10.02
CA GLN A 261 6.12 2.76 10.76
C GLN A 261 6.08 2.46 12.27
N ASP A 262 7.08 2.95 12.98
CA ASP A 262 7.13 2.88 14.43
C ASP A 262 6.41 4.06 15.13
N ALA A 263 6.06 3.88 16.40
CA ALA A 263 5.22 4.83 17.12
C ALA A 263 5.85 6.21 17.37
N ASP A 264 7.17 6.33 17.21
CA ASP A 264 7.96 7.56 17.34
C ASP A 264 8.43 8.12 15.98
N GLU A 265 7.97 7.53 14.88
CA GLU A 265 8.30 7.96 13.53
C GLU A 265 7.29 8.99 13.03
N GLU A 266 7.82 10.15 12.64
CA GLU A 266 7.02 11.30 12.24
C GLU A 266 6.78 11.29 10.74
N GLY A 267 5.64 11.82 10.33
CA GLY A 267 5.31 11.97 8.90
C GLY A 267 6.12 13.07 8.21
N ILE A 268 6.35 12.90 6.90
CA ILE A 268 7.14 13.81 6.08
C ILE A 268 6.22 14.61 5.16
N ASN A 269 6.11 15.92 5.40
CA ASN A 269 5.38 16.83 4.52
C ASN A 269 6.18 17.25 3.27
N GLY A 270 5.48 17.49 2.18
CA GLY A 270 6.03 18.03 0.93
C GLY A 270 6.62 16.99 -0.01
N VAL A 271 6.45 15.70 0.27
CA VAL A 271 6.80 14.60 -0.65
C VAL A 271 5.79 14.61 -1.80
N THR A 272 6.26 14.51 -3.04
CA THR A 272 5.35 14.43 -4.20
C THR A 272 4.84 13.00 -4.33
N VAL A 273 3.53 12.86 -4.48
CA VAL A 273 2.88 11.56 -4.69
C VAL A 273 2.08 11.65 -5.97
N ASN A 274 2.30 10.70 -6.89
CA ASN A 274 1.59 10.62 -8.16
C ASN A 274 0.72 9.37 -8.19
N LEU A 275 -0.52 9.51 -8.68
CA LEU A 275 -1.37 8.39 -9.05
C LEU A 275 -1.15 8.09 -10.53
N LEU A 276 -0.84 6.84 -10.85
CA LEU A 276 -0.54 6.38 -12.19
C LEU A 276 -1.59 5.37 -12.68
N ASP A 277 -1.76 5.29 -14.00
CA ASP A 277 -2.46 4.18 -14.66
C ASP A 277 -1.54 2.94 -14.87
N GLU A 278 -2.11 1.84 -15.37
CA GLU A 278 -1.37 0.60 -15.66
C GLU A 278 -0.23 0.76 -16.68
N ASP A 279 -0.29 1.80 -17.52
CA ASP A 279 0.72 2.13 -18.53
C ASP A 279 1.83 3.05 -17.96
N GLY A 280 1.70 3.47 -16.70
CA GLY A 280 2.63 4.37 -16.01
C GLY A 280 2.45 5.85 -16.36
N ASN A 281 1.29 6.26 -16.88
CA ASN A 281 0.97 7.67 -17.08
C ASN A 281 0.40 8.27 -15.81
N VAL A 282 0.83 9.49 -15.48
CA VAL A 282 0.29 10.25 -14.34
C VAL A 282 -1.16 10.65 -14.61
N LEU A 283 -2.06 10.16 -13.79
CA LEU A 283 -3.47 10.53 -13.73
C LEU A 283 -3.64 11.79 -12.86
N GLU A 284 -3.05 11.76 -11.66
CA GLU A 284 -3.12 12.84 -10.68
C GLU A 284 -1.81 12.97 -9.90
N SER A 285 -1.57 14.12 -9.28
CA SER A 285 -0.39 14.39 -8.46
C SER A 285 -0.74 15.31 -7.32
N THR A 286 -0.29 14.95 -6.12
CA THR A 286 -0.46 15.68 -4.87
C THR A 286 0.87 15.78 -4.12
N THR A 287 0.85 16.45 -2.97
CA THR A 287 2.00 16.48 -2.06
C THR A 287 1.54 16.23 -0.63
N THR A 288 2.33 15.46 0.13
CA THR A 288 2.01 15.19 1.53
C THR A 288 1.90 16.48 2.37
N ALA A 289 0.97 16.51 3.31
CA ALA A 289 0.67 17.65 4.17
C ALA A 289 0.18 17.20 5.56
N ASP A 290 -0.12 18.16 6.44
CA ASP A 290 -0.76 17.83 7.72
C ASP A 290 -2.15 17.23 7.47
N ASN A 291 -2.42 16.06 8.04
CA ASN A 291 -3.70 15.37 7.99
C ASN A 291 -4.82 16.32 8.45
N PRO A 292 -5.90 16.48 7.66
CA PRO A 292 -6.95 17.46 7.95
C PRO A 292 -7.72 17.17 9.25
N ASP A 293 -7.75 15.92 9.71
CA ASP A 293 -8.49 15.46 10.89
C ASP A 293 -7.63 15.35 12.15
N THR A 294 -6.41 14.81 12.02
CA THR A 294 -5.49 14.61 13.17
C THR A 294 -4.51 15.78 13.35
N GLY A 295 -4.12 16.44 12.25
CA GLY A 295 -3.10 17.48 12.21
C GLY A 295 -1.66 16.96 12.22
N GLU A 296 -1.47 15.64 12.11
CA GLU A 296 -0.15 15.01 12.01
C GLU A 296 0.40 15.15 10.58
N PRO A 297 1.71 15.37 10.38
CA PRO A 297 2.33 15.54 9.06
C PRO A 297 2.32 14.22 8.26
N GLY A 298 2.62 14.26 6.97
CA GLY A 298 2.84 13.07 6.13
C GLY A 298 1.64 12.59 5.32
N TYR A 299 0.48 13.22 5.47
CA TYR A 299 -0.77 12.75 4.87
C TYR A 299 -0.92 13.06 3.40
N TYR A 300 -1.44 12.10 2.63
CA TYR A 300 -1.92 12.28 1.26
C TYR A 300 -3.18 11.44 1.00
N GLU A 301 -3.96 11.82 0.00
CA GLU A 301 -5.18 11.12 -0.40
C GLU A 301 -5.48 11.39 -1.87
N PHE A 302 -5.98 10.38 -2.57
CA PHE A 302 -6.65 10.46 -3.86
C PHE A 302 -8.10 10.00 -3.68
N ASP A 303 -9.06 10.89 -3.97
CA ASP A 303 -10.49 10.64 -3.88
C ASP A 303 -11.13 10.47 -5.28
N GLU A 304 -12.43 10.15 -5.29
CA GLU A 304 -13.23 10.01 -6.52
C GLU A 304 -12.67 8.98 -7.53
N LEU A 305 -12.03 7.91 -7.04
CA LEU A 305 -11.45 6.85 -7.86
C LEU A 305 -12.51 5.87 -8.37
N THR A 306 -12.35 5.39 -9.60
CA THR A 306 -13.24 4.39 -10.19
C THR A 306 -12.81 3.00 -9.72
N PRO A 307 -13.70 2.22 -9.07
CA PRO A 307 -13.36 0.86 -8.66
C PRO A 307 -13.09 -0.04 -9.88
N GLY A 308 -12.48 -1.20 -9.65
CA GLY A 308 -12.05 -2.14 -10.70
C GLY A 308 -10.93 -1.66 -11.63
N THR A 309 -10.59 -0.37 -11.58
CA THR A 309 -9.47 0.22 -12.33
C THR A 309 -8.15 -0.01 -11.58
N PRO A 310 -7.09 -0.55 -12.23
CA PRO A 310 -5.79 -0.69 -11.60
C PRO A 310 -5.06 0.66 -11.51
N TYR A 311 -4.65 1.01 -10.30
CA TYR A 311 -3.87 2.20 -9.97
C TYR A 311 -2.48 1.81 -9.47
N VAL A 312 -1.50 2.69 -9.63
CA VAL A 312 -0.18 2.59 -8.99
C VAL A 312 0.14 3.92 -8.33
N VAL A 313 0.63 3.90 -7.09
CA VAL A 313 1.09 5.11 -6.39
C VAL A 313 2.59 5.23 -6.55
N GLU A 314 3.06 6.41 -6.97
CA GLU A 314 4.48 6.74 -7.07
C GLU A 314 4.84 7.86 -6.10
N PHE A 315 5.67 7.54 -5.13
CA PHE A 315 6.33 8.48 -4.24
C PHE A 315 7.61 8.98 -4.90
N VAL A 316 7.83 10.30 -4.89
CA VAL A 316 9.08 10.90 -5.38
C VAL A 316 9.98 11.19 -4.20
N SER A 317 11.01 10.37 -4.02
CA SER A 317 12.00 10.53 -2.95
C SER A 317 12.63 11.94 -2.97
N PRO A 318 12.56 12.69 -1.85
CA PRO A 318 13.27 13.95 -1.68
C PRO A 318 14.80 13.80 -1.73
N ASP A 319 15.49 14.86 -2.18
CA ASP A 319 16.97 14.91 -2.18
C ASP A 319 17.54 14.61 -0.78
N GLY A 320 18.42 13.61 -0.68
CA GLY A 320 19.07 13.22 0.58
C GLY A 320 18.40 12.06 1.32
N THR A 321 17.24 11.59 0.84
CA THR A 321 16.52 10.44 1.41
C THR A 321 16.67 9.20 0.52
N THR A 322 16.42 8.04 1.11
CA THR A 322 16.34 6.72 0.47
C THR A 322 15.04 6.06 0.91
N PHE A 323 14.43 5.26 0.05
CA PHE A 323 13.26 4.45 0.41
C PHE A 323 13.65 3.29 1.32
N SER A 324 12.82 3.05 2.32
CA SER A 324 12.89 1.90 3.22
C SER A 324 12.62 0.57 2.50
N PRO A 325 12.96 -0.58 3.12
CA PRO A 325 12.54 -1.89 2.64
C PRO A 325 11.03 -1.95 2.34
N GLN A 326 10.69 -2.61 1.23
CA GLN A 326 9.31 -2.71 0.75
C GLN A 326 8.60 -3.94 1.36
N ASP A 327 7.33 -3.77 1.76
CA ASP A 327 6.40 -4.80 2.27
C ASP A 327 6.92 -5.58 3.49
N GLU A 328 7.64 -4.89 4.40
CA GLU A 328 8.14 -5.50 5.63
C GLU A 328 7.13 -5.27 6.78
N GLY A 329 6.42 -6.31 7.20
CA GLY A 329 5.60 -6.24 8.43
C GLY A 329 4.09 -6.39 8.20
N ASP A 330 3.32 -5.51 8.85
CA ASP A 330 1.85 -5.44 8.74
C ASP A 330 1.50 -4.34 7.74
N ASP A 331 0.60 -4.67 6.81
CA ASP A 331 0.17 -3.87 5.65
C ASP A 331 -0.35 -2.47 6.05
N THR A 332 -0.84 -2.31 7.28
CA THR A 332 -1.32 -1.00 7.78
C THR A 332 -0.20 -0.07 8.28
N THR A 333 1.06 -0.51 8.18
CA THR A 333 2.22 0.16 8.79
C THR A 333 3.52 -0.07 8.02
N ASP A 334 3.54 -0.88 6.98
CA ASP A 334 4.75 -1.11 6.21
C ASP A 334 4.95 -0.03 5.14
N SER A 335 6.01 -0.15 4.36
CA SER A 335 6.24 0.71 3.20
C SER A 335 5.96 -0.06 1.92
N ASP A 336 5.02 0.40 1.10
CA ASP A 336 4.75 -0.18 -0.23
C ASP A 336 5.70 0.32 -1.32
N ALA A 337 6.38 1.43 -1.05
CA ALA A 337 7.22 2.08 -2.04
C ALA A 337 8.42 1.21 -2.45
N ASN A 338 8.47 0.83 -3.73
CA ASN A 338 9.63 0.11 -4.25
C ASN A 338 10.93 0.91 -4.06
N THR A 339 11.94 0.28 -3.46
CA THR A 339 13.23 0.92 -3.12
C THR A 339 13.97 1.63 -4.26
N THR A 340 13.67 1.30 -5.53
CA THR A 340 14.32 1.92 -6.69
C THR A 340 13.43 2.92 -7.42
N THR A 341 12.13 2.63 -7.53
CA THR A 341 11.20 3.44 -8.34
C THR A 341 10.29 4.32 -7.51
N GLY A 342 10.12 4.03 -6.22
CA GLY A 342 9.14 4.68 -5.34
C GLY A 342 7.69 4.29 -5.67
N GLN A 343 7.48 3.23 -6.45
CA GLN A 343 6.16 2.80 -6.90
C GLN A 343 5.64 1.65 -6.05
N SER A 344 4.36 1.66 -5.70
CA SER A 344 3.66 0.51 -5.11
C SER A 344 3.36 -0.58 -6.15
N ASP A 345 2.91 -1.74 -5.69
CA ASP A 345 2.27 -2.73 -6.56
C ASP A 345 0.90 -2.22 -7.06
N PRO A 346 0.34 -2.78 -8.16
CA PRO A 346 -0.96 -2.35 -8.67
C PRO A 346 -2.10 -2.60 -7.68
N ILE A 347 -2.89 -1.55 -7.43
CA ILE A 347 -4.02 -1.51 -6.51
C ILE A 347 -5.32 -1.52 -7.32
N VAL A 348 -6.26 -2.40 -6.96
CA VAL A 348 -7.60 -2.42 -7.54
C VAL A 348 -8.58 -2.26 -6.39
N LEU A 349 -9.38 -1.19 -6.43
CA LEU A 349 -10.32 -0.84 -5.39
C LEU A 349 -11.71 -1.42 -5.68
N GLU A 350 -12.45 -1.74 -4.62
CA GLU A 350 -13.88 -2.06 -4.69
C GLU A 350 -14.75 -0.79 -4.52
N SER A 351 -16.01 -0.87 -4.96
CA SER A 351 -16.99 0.22 -4.82
C SER A 351 -17.11 0.70 -3.37
N GLY A 352 -16.77 1.97 -3.15
CA GLY A 352 -16.84 2.62 -1.83
C GLY A 352 -15.72 2.22 -0.86
N GLU A 353 -14.65 1.57 -1.34
CA GLU A 353 -13.46 1.28 -0.55
C GLU A 353 -12.70 2.56 -0.18
N GLU A 354 -12.27 2.65 1.07
CA GLU A 354 -11.32 3.65 1.58
C GLU A 354 -10.05 2.87 1.96
N ASN A 355 -9.02 2.92 1.11
CA ASN A 355 -7.78 2.19 1.33
C ASN A 355 -6.71 3.11 1.96
N GLU A 356 -6.47 2.91 3.26
CA GLU A 356 -5.51 3.64 4.08
C GLU A 356 -4.25 2.80 4.37
N THR A 357 -3.80 1.98 3.42
CA THR A 357 -2.66 1.07 3.64
C THR A 357 -1.54 1.27 2.63
N ILE A 358 -1.54 2.37 1.88
CA ILE A 358 -0.52 2.62 0.85
C ILE A 358 0.44 3.68 1.34
N ASP A 359 1.58 3.26 1.85
CA ASP A 359 2.52 4.09 2.59
C ASP A 359 3.93 4.07 2.01
N ALA A 360 4.73 5.06 2.44
CA ALA A 360 6.15 5.11 2.10
C ALA A 360 7.03 5.49 3.29
N GLY A 361 7.94 4.59 3.64
CA GLY A 361 9.07 4.84 4.53
C GLY A 361 10.24 5.47 3.78
N LEU A 362 10.80 6.52 4.36
CA LEU A 362 12.00 7.20 3.87
C LEU A 362 12.99 7.39 5.00
N TYR A 363 14.28 7.17 4.73
CA TYR A 363 15.35 7.41 5.69
C TYR A 363 16.51 8.21 5.07
N GLU A 364 17.26 8.94 5.89
CA GLU A 364 18.51 9.59 5.54
C GLU A 364 19.68 8.68 5.95
N THR A 365 20.67 8.52 5.07
CA THR A 365 21.86 7.73 5.41
C THR A 365 22.67 8.40 6.52
N ALA A 366 23.19 7.60 7.43
CA ALA A 366 24.01 8.06 8.55
C ALA A 366 25.52 8.02 8.22
N SER A 367 26.33 8.50 9.16
CA SER A 367 27.79 8.50 9.08
C SER A 367 28.42 8.36 10.47
N LEU A 368 29.61 7.78 10.53
CA LEU A 368 30.40 7.71 11.76
C LEU A 368 31.89 7.89 11.49
N GLY A 369 32.59 8.41 12.50
CA GLY A 369 34.05 8.52 12.55
C GLY A 369 34.49 9.88 13.07
N ASP A 370 35.71 9.95 13.60
CA ASP A 370 36.34 11.21 13.97
C ASP A 370 37.87 11.08 13.91
N TYR A 371 38.51 10.41 14.87
CA TYR A 371 39.93 10.59 15.12
C TYR A 371 40.67 9.34 15.62
N VAL A 372 41.97 9.29 15.33
CA VAL A 372 42.90 8.33 15.94
C VAL A 372 44.11 9.10 16.42
N PHE A 373 44.39 9.07 17.72
CA PHE A 373 45.38 9.92 18.37
C PHE A 373 46.58 9.14 18.92
N LEU A 374 47.70 9.86 19.02
CA LEU A 374 48.91 9.43 19.71
C LEU A 374 48.76 9.75 21.20
N ASP A 375 48.36 8.75 21.96
CA ASP A 375 48.24 8.82 23.40
C ASP A 375 49.64 8.76 24.02
N THR A 376 50.23 9.92 24.27
CA THR A 376 51.62 10.03 24.73
C THR A 376 51.80 9.64 26.19
N ASN A 377 50.73 9.69 26.98
CA ASN A 377 50.74 9.40 28.41
C ASN A 377 50.06 8.07 28.76
N ALA A 378 49.52 7.36 27.76
CA ALA A 378 48.83 6.07 27.85
C ALA A 378 47.61 6.08 28.80
N ASP A 379 46.91 7.21 28.92
CA ASP A 379 45.76 7.35 29.83
C ASP A 379 44.39 7.11 29.18
N GLY A 380 44.35 6.93 27.85
CA GLY A 380 43.12 6.65 27.11
C GLY A 380 42.30 7.89 26.74
N GLN A 381 42.75 9.10 27.05
CA GLN A 381 42.13 10.36 26.65
C GLN A 381 43.00 11.13 25.67
N GLN A 382 42.35 11.72 24.68
CA GLN A 382 42.99 12.68 23.79
C GLN A 382 43.27 13.99 24.53
N ASP A 383 44.54 14.18 24.89
CA ASP A 383 45.00 15.44 25.45
C ASP A 383 45.22 16.52 24.38
N ALA A 384 45.20 17.80 24.79
CA ALA A 384 45.28 18.94 23.87
C ALA A 384 46.60 19.06 23.09
N ASP A 385 47.65 18.36 23.52
CA ASP A 385 48.96 18.29 22.87
C ASP A 385 49.21 16.96 22.13
N GLU A 386 48.21 16.10 22.04
CA GLU A 386 48.30 14.82 21.36
C GLU A 386 47.86 14.92 19.91
N GLU A 387 48.78 14.50 19.03
CA GLU A 387 48.62 14.61 17.59
C GLU A 387 47.94 13.34 17.03
N GLY A 388 47.27 13.48 15.89
CA GLY A 388 46.65 12.33 15.24
C GLY A 388 47.63 11.43 14.49
N ILE A 389 47.26 10.16 14.33
CA ILE A 389 48.07 9.16 13.64
C ILE A 389 47.48 8.89 12.25
N ASN A 390 48.20 9.24 11.20
CA ASN A 390 47.81 8.93 9.82
C ASN A 390 48.18 7.50 9.38
N GLY A 391 47.39 6.95 8.46
CA GLY A 391 47.63 5.64 7.84
C GLY A 391 47.23 4.44 8.70
N VAL A 392 46.57 4.67 9.84
CA VAL A 392 45.95 3.60 10.63
C VAL A 392 44.83 2.99 9.81
N THR A 393 44.77 1.66 9.72
CA THR A 393 43.69 0.97 9.01
C THR A 393 42.47 0.88 9.92
N VAL A 394 41.33 1.34 9.43
CA VAL A 394 40.06 1.32 10.15
C VAL A 394 39.07 0.51 9.33
N ASN A 395 38.51 -0.56 9.91
CA ASN A 395 37.50 -1.39 9.28
C ASN A 395 36.14 -1.15 9.93
N LEU A 396 35.09 -1.14 9.13
CA LEU A 396 33.71 -1.18 9.60
C LEU A 396 33.18 -2.60 9.45
N LEU A 397 32.57 -3.12 10.50
CA LEU A 397 32.06 -4.47 10.59
C LEU A 397 30.55 -4.49 10.82
N VAL A 398 29.89 -5.47 10.21
CA VAL A 398 28.50 -5.87 10.48
C VAL A 398 28.51 -7.38 10.65
N ASP A 399 27.88 -7.90 11.71
CA ASP A 399 27.89 -9.33 12.06
C ASP A 399 29.32 -9.95 12.13
N GLY A 400 30.31 -9.14 12.50
CA GLY A 400 31.72 -9.55 12.58
C GLY A 400 32.42 -9.74 11.22
N ALA A 401 31.81 -9.31 10.12
CA ALA A 401 32.42 -9.28 8.80
C ALA A 401 32.74 -7.84 8.38
N VAL A 402 33.94 -7.62 7.81
CA VAL A 402 34.33 -6.32 7.28
C VAL A 402 33.47 -5.96 6.07
N VAL A 403 32.70 -4.88 6.19
CA VAL A 403 31.84 -4.32 5.12
C VAL A 403 32.50 -3.12 4.42
N ALA A 404 33.36 -2.38 5.13
CA ALA A 404 34.14 -1.28 4.56
C ALA A 404 35.51 -1.16 5.25
N THR A 405 36.47 -0.56 4.56
CA THR A 405 37.80 -0.26 5.09
C THR A 405 38.23 1.11 4.61
N THR A 406 38.77 1.91 5.53
CA THR A 406 39.41 3.19 5.25
C THR A 406 40.77 3.27 5.97
N THR A 407 41.46 4.38 5.79
CA THR A 407 42.67 4.71 6.56
C THR A 407 42.61 6.13 7.05
N THR A 408 43.19 6.40 8.22
CA THR A 408 43.25 7.77 8.76
C THR A 408 44.09 8.70 7.88
N VAL A 409 43.64 9.95 7.74
CA VAL A 409 44.24 10.96 6.85
C VAL A 409 44.25 12.36 7.48
N THR A 410 45.06 13.25 6.92
CA THR A 410 45.01 14.67 7.27
C THR A 410 43.71 15.31 6.76
N ASN A 411 42.88 15.83 7.67
CA ASN A 411 41.72 16.67 7.36
C ASN A 411 41.78 17.97 8.17
N GLY A 412 41.35 19.10 7.60
CA GLY A 412 41.40 20.39 8.31
C GLY A 412 42.81 20.93 8.65
N GLY A 413 43.88 20.18 8.39
CA GLY A 413 45.25 20.51 8.80
C GLY A 413 45.77 19.71 10.00
N GLU A 414 44.95 18.79 10.51
CA GLU A 414 45.22 17.88 11.61
C GLU A 414 45.22 16.44 11.04
N ASP A 415 46.12 15.59 11.53
CA ASP A 415 46.28 14.19 11.11
C ASP A 415 45.29 13.30 11.86
N GLY A 416 45.06 12.05 11.44
CA GLY A 416 44.30 11.08 12.26
C GLY A 416 42.82 10.91 11.91
N PHE A 417 42.25 11.67 10.98
CA PHE A 417 40.81 11.58 10.70
C PHE A 417 40.41 10.38 9.86
N TYR A 418 39.27 9.79 10.17
CA TYR A 418 38.60 8.80 9.32
C TYR A 418 37.09 9.04 9.30
N GLU A 419 36.40 8.52 8.30
CA GLU A 419 34.95 8.66 8.17
C GLU A 419 34.37 7.51 7.35
N PHE A 420 33.23 6.99 7.78
CA PHE A 420 32.33 6.16 7.00
C PHE A 420 31.04 6.93 6.76
N VAL A 421 30.65 7.06 5.49
CA VAL A 421 29.43 7.74 5.04
C VAL A 421 28.51 6.75 4.35
N ASP A 422 27.29 7.19 4.03
CA ASP A 422 26.27 6.39 3.35
C ASP A 422 25.90 5.11 4.13
N LEU A 423 25.87 5.20 5.48
CA LEU A 423 25.51 4.10 6.37
C LEU A 423 23.99 3.97 6.48
N THR A 424 23.50 2.74 6.56
CA THR A 424 22.08 2.46 6.77
C THR A 424 21.79 2.57 8.27
N PRO A 425 20.80 3.40 8.70
CA PRO A 425 20.32 3.43 10.07
C PRO A 425 19.86 2.05 10.58
N GLY A 426 19.73 1.88 11.89
CA GLY A 426 19.28 0.63 12.54
C GLY A 426 20.24 -0.57 12.44
N VAL A 427 21.23 -0.53 11.55
CA VAL A 427 22.26 -1.56 11.45
C VAL A 427 23.25 -1.48 12.61
N GLU A 428 23.52 -2.62 13.24
CA GLU A 428 24.56 -2.77 14.27
C GLU A 428 25.97 -2.75 13.64
N TYR A 429 26.65 -1.61 13.74
CA TYR A 429 28.02 -1.42 13.30
C TYR A 429 29.04 -1.63 14.43
N VAL A 430 30.24 -2.10 14.08
CA VAL A 430 31.42 -2.12 14.96
C VAL A 430 32.63 -1.62 14.19
N VAL A 431 33.47 -0.78 14.79
CA VAL A 431 34.70 -0.27 14.19
C VAL A 431 35.89 -1.08 14.70
N GLU A 432 36.79 -1.49 13.81
CA GLU A 432 38.07 -2.12 14.16
C GLU A 432 39.24 -1.20 13.77
N PHE A 433 40.04 -0.81 14.75
CA PHE A 433 41.27 -0.06 14.57
C PHE A 433 42.46 -1.02 14.60
N VAL A 434 43.18 -1.12 13.49
CA VAL A 434 44.37 -1.98 13.40
C VAL A 434 45.58 -1.22 13.94
N ALA A 435 46.04 -1.61 15.13
CA ALA A 435 47.23 -1.04 15.77
C ALA A 435 48.42 -0.98 14.81
N PRO A 436 49.04 0.20 14.62
CA PRO A 436 50.24 0.33 13.79
C PRO A 436 51.44 -0.44 14.37
N ASP A 437 52.37 -0.84 13.51
CA ASP A 437 53.60 -1.52 13.94
C ASP A 437 54.38 -0.65 14.95
N GLY A 438 54.61 -1.17 16.16
CA GLY A 438 55.33 -0.47 17.23
C GLY A 438 54.44 0.22 18.26
N PHE A 439 53.12 0.23 18.04
CA PHE A 439 52.14 0.83 18.93
C PHE A 439 51.34 -0.22 19.70
N LEU A 440 50.85 0.17 20.87
CA LEU A 440 49.89 -0.56 21.69
C LEU A 440 48.61 0.26 21.80
N GLY A 441 47.45 -0.40 21.96
CA GLY A 441 46.18 0.28 22.17
C GLY A 441 46.07 0.87 23.57
N SER A 442 45.53 2.08 23.65
CA SER A 442 45.29 2.80 24.89
C SER A 442 44.12 2.24 25.69
N PRO A 443 44.06 2.49 27.02
CA PRO A 443 42.90 2.13 27.84
C PRO A 443 41.57 2.56 27.22
N GLN A 444 40.59 1.67 27.27
CA GLN A 444 39.28 1.88 26.65
C GLN A 444 38.29 2.60 27.59
N ASP A 445 37.46 3.48 27.02
CA ASP A 445 36.34 4.20 27.67
C ASP A 445 36.76 5.03 28.90
N GLU A 446 37.97 5.60 28.88
CA GLU A 446 38.48 6.41 29.97
C GLU A 446 38.13 7.89 29.78
N GLY A 447 37.07 8.39 30.42
CA GLY A 447 36.83 9.83 30.51
C GLY A 447 35.59 10.34 29.77
N ASP A 448 35.79 11.32 28.90
CA ASP A 448 34.73 11.96 28.11
C ASP A 448 34.67 11.31 26.72
N ASP A 449 33.50 10.79 26.38
CA ASP A 449 33.18 9.99 25.17
C ASP A 449 33.57 10.67 23.86
N THR A 450 33.69 12.00 23.85
CA THR A 450 34.10 12.75 22.64
C THR A 450 35.62 12.80 22.44
N THR A 451 36.38 12.17 23.32
CA THR A 451 37.85 12.29 23.38
C THR A 451 38.53 11.05 23.96
N ASP A 452 37.81 10.02 24.38
CA ASP A 452 38.43 8.80 24.89
C ASP A 452 38.73 7.83 23.74
N SER A 453 39.32 6.68 24.07
CA SER A 453 39.55 5.61 23.12
C SER A 453 38.46 4.54 23.28
N ASP A 454 37.67 4.27 22.24
CA ASP A 454 36.66 3.20 22.25
C ASP A 454 37.24 1.83 21.91
N ALA A 455 38.44 1.80 21.32
CA ALA A 455 39.03 0.56 20.82
C ALA A 455 39.49 -0.35 21.97
N ASP A 456 38.99 -1.59 22.02
CA ASP A 456 39.48 -2.60 22.96
C ASP A 456 40.99 -2.83 22.75
N VAL A 457 41.76 -2.71 23.84
CA VAL A 457 43.24 -2.80 23.85
C VAL A 457 43.84 -4.04 23.18
N THR A 458 43.08 -5.14 23.07
CA THR A 458 43.57 -6.41 22.53
C THR A 458 43.12 -6.66 21.10
N THR A 459 41.88 -6.27 20.80
CA THR A 459 41.21 -6.60 19.54
C THR A 459 41.10 -5.42 18.59
N GLY A 460 41.20 -4.19 19.11
CA GLY A 460 40.99 -2.95 18.38
C GLY A 460 39.52 -2.68 18.05
N LEU A 461 38.57 -3.44 18.62
CA LEU A 461 37.15 -3.31 18.32
C LEU A 461 36.48 -2.30 19.26
N SER A 462 35.62 -1.45 18.71
CA SER A 462 34.70 -0.60 19.47
C SER A 462 33.51 -1.40 20.02
N GLN A 463 32.67 -0.73 20.81
CA GLN A 463 31.28 -1.11 21.06
C GLN A 463 30.46 -1.19 19.77
N THR A 464 29.29 -1.83 19.89
CA THR A 464 28.26 -1.79 18.84
C THR A 464 27.62 -0.41 18.81
N VAL A 465 27.52 0.15 17.60
CA VAL A 465 26.90 1.44 17.31
C VAL A 465 25.69 1.19 16.41
N VAL A 466 24.53 1.71 16.81
CA VAL A 466 23.33 1.76 15.98
C VAL A 466 23.03 3.22 15.72
N LEU A 467 22.92 3.60 14.46
CA LEU A 467 22.72 4.98 14.04
C LEU A 467 21.25 5.24 13.73
N GLU A 468 20.78 6.43 14.06
CA GLU A 468 19.49 6.95 13.62
C GLU A 468 19.59 7.58 12.21
N SER A 469 18.44 7.73 11.55
CA SER A 469 18.31 8.41 10.26
C SER A 469 18.95 9.80 10.24
N GLY A 470 19.93 9.98 9.36
CA GLY A 470 20.70 11.22 9.20
C GLY A 470 21.72 11.51 10.31
N GLU A 471 21.97 10.56 11.22
CA GLU A 471 22.95 10.74 12.29
C GLU A 471 24.39 10.88 11.76
N ASN A 472 25.16 11.78 12.36
CA ASN A 472 26.62 11.83 12.26
C ASN A 472 27.20 11.60 13.65
N ASN A 473 27.90 10.48 13.84
CA ASN A 473 28.48 10.09 15.12
C ASN A 473 30.02 10.26 15.11
N PRO A 474 30.55 11.31 15.76
CA PRO A 474 31.97 11.59 15.84
C PRO A 474 32.59 11.15 17.19
N THR A 475 32.06 10.12 17.85
CA THR A 475 32.54 9.72 19.18
C THR A 475 33.17 8.32 19.19
N ILE A 476 33.58 7.82 18.03
CA ILE A 476 34.23 6.51 17.91
C ILE A 476 35.69 6.72 17.54
N ASP A 477 36.56 6.65 18.53
CA ASP A 477 37.96 7.02 18.44
C ASP A 477 38.90 5.92 18.93
N ALA A 478 40.19 6.07 18.63
CA ALA A 478 41.21 5.16 19.13
C ALA A 478 42.50 5.88 19.51
N GLY A 479 42.95 5.62 20.72
CA GLY A 479 44.27 6.02 21.22
C GLY A 479 45.30 4.89 20.98
N PHE A 480 46.49 5.27 20.54
CA PHE A 480 47.63 4.36 20.49
C PHE A 480 48.88 5.01 21.07
N TYR A 481 49.69 4.23 21.80
CA TYR A 481 50.92 4.70 22.43
C TYR A 481 52.13 3.82 22.09
N GLU A 482 53.33 4.40 22.15
CA GLU A 482 54.60 3.66 22.10
C GLU A 482 55.10 3.41 23.53
N THR A 483 55.75 2.28 23.77
CA THR A 483 56.36 2.02 25.09
C THR A 483 57.60 2.88 25.31
N ALA A 484 57.83 3.31 26.55
CA ALA A 484 59.05 3.97 26.99
C ALA A 484 60.13 2.95 27.42
N SER A 485 61.37 3.44 27.52
CA SER A 485 62.45 2.76 28.24
C SER A 485 63.05 3.67 29.31
N LEU A 486 63.52 3.06 30.39
CA LEU A 486 64.15 3.74 31.51
C LEU A 486 65.49 3.08 31.83
N GLY A 487 66.57 3.83 31.73
CA GLY A 487 67.91 3.32 31.96
C GLY A 487 68.95 4.41 31.92
N ASP A 488 70.13 4.11 32.44
CA ASP A 488 71.34 4.89 32.21
C ASP A 488 72.57 4.09 32.71
N PHE A 489 73.35 4.59 33.66
CA PHE A 489 74.48 3.89 34.24
C PHE A 489 74.61 4.10 35.76
N VAL A 490 75.29 3.17 36.44
CA VAL A 490 75.75 3.31 37.83
C VAL A 490 77.24 3.58 37.83
N PHE A 491 77.70 4.66 38.48
CA PHE A 491 79.10 5.07 38.53
C PHE A 491 79.74 4.93 39.91
N LEU A 492 81.07 4.89 39.93
CA LEU A 492 81.86 4.94 41.16
C LEU A 492 82.31 6.38 41.43
N ASP A 493 81.55 7.08 42.26
CA ASP A 493 81.87 8.41 42.76
C ASP A 493 83.12 8.36 43.67
N ASN A 494 84.24 8.85 43.16
CA ASN A 494 85.54 8.75 43.81
C ASN A 494 85.81 9.91 44.77
N ASP A 495 85.13 11.05 44.62
CA ASP A 495 85.36 12.23 45.43
C ASP A 495 84.17 12.60 46.36
N ALA A 496 83.09 11.82 46.26
CA ALA A 496 81.87 11.83 47.05
C ALA A 496 81.07 13.13 46.90
N ASP A 497 81.07 13.73 45.71
CA ASP A 497 80.33 14.96 45.43
C ASP A 497 78.94 14.76 44.82
N GLY A 498 78.60 13.52 44.44
CA GLY A 498 77.30 13.17 43.87
C GLY A 498 77.14 13.46 42.38
N GLN A 499 78.20 13.87 41.68
CA GLN A 499 78.21 14.10 40.22
C GLN A 499 79.10 13.09 39.53
N GLN A 500 78.66 12.60 38.38
CA GLN A 500 79.47 11.80 37.49
C GLN A 500 80.54 12.68 36.84
N ASP A 501 81.77 12.52 37.29
CA ASP A 501 82.94 13.16 36.71
C ASP A 501 83.52 12.36 35.53
N ALA A 502 84.23 13.05 34.63
CA ALA A 502 84.76 12.43 33.40
C ALA A 502 85.83 11.34 33.63
N ASP A 503 86.37 11.21 34.84
CA ASP A 503 87.30 10.15 35.25
C ASP A 503 86.66 9.07 36.13
N GLU A 504 85.34 9.09 36.28
CA GLU A 504 84.58 8.12 37.05
C GLU A 504 84.02 7.02 36.16
N GLU A 505 84.31 5.79 36.55
CA GLU A 505 84.01 4.60 35.76
C GLU A 505 82.67 4.01 36.21
N GLY A 506 81.94 3.41 35.28
CA GLY A 506 80.74 2.67 35.58
C GLY A 506 81.00 1.35 36.34
N VAL A 507 80.00 0.89 37.08
CA VAL A 507 80.09 -0.28 37.97
C VAL A 507 79.14 -1.37 37.52
N ASN A 508 79.70 -2.47 37.00
CA ASN A 508 78.94 -3.67 36.65
C ASN A 508 78.56 -4.53 37.87
N GLY A 509 77.46 -5.26 37.73
CA GLY A 509 76.97 -6.24 38.71
C GLY A 509 76.22 -5.63 39.89
N VAL A 510 75.87 -4.34 39.83
CA VAL A 510 74.96 -3.69 40.78
C VAL A 510 73.55 -4.16 40.46
N THR A 511 72.79 -4.61 41.46
CA THR A 511 71.38 -4.96 41.26
C THR A 511 70.54 -3.70 41.22
N VAL A 512 69.68 -3.61 40.19
CA VAL A 512 68.77 -2.50 39.97
C VAL A 512 67.35 -3.07 39.90
N ASN A 513 66.43 -2.57 40.71
CA ASN A 513 65.04 -2.98 40.72
C ASN A 513 64.17 -1.84 40.19
N LEU A 514 63.26 -2.15 39.28
CA LEU A 514 62.14 -1.28 38.92
C LEU A 514 60.99 -1.54 39.89
N LEU A 515 60.47 -0.49 40.49
CA LEU A 515 59.39 -0.51 41.47
C LEU A 515 58.17 0.24 40.93
N ASP A 516 56.98 -0.18 41.37
CA ASP A 516 55.76 0.64 41.25
C ASP A 516 55.71 1.75 42.33
N GLU A 517 54.73 2.65 42.25
CA GLU A 517 54.53 3.74 43.22
C GLU A 517 54.31 3.23 44.67
N ASP A 518 53.80 2.00 44.83
CA ASP A 518 53.60 1.36 46.13
C ASP A 518 54.89 0.72 46.69
N GLY A 519 55.98 0.73 45.93
CA GLY A 519 57.29 0.17 46.29
C GLY A 519 57.39 -1.35 46.11
N ASN A 520 56.55 -1.98 45.29
CA ASN A 520 56.69 -3.38 44.91
C ASN A 520 57.62 -3.52 43.71
N VAL A 521 58.48 -4.55 43.73
CA VAL A 521 59.37 -4.84 42.60
C VAL A 521 58.57 -5.39 41.42
N LEU A 522 58.59 -4.66 40.32
CA LEU A 522 58.06 -5.05 39.01
C LEU A 522 59.09 -5.90 38.25
N GLU A 523 60.33 -5.42 38.18
CA GLU A 523 61.43 -6.07 37.47
C GLU A 523 62.77 -5.87 38.20
N SER A 524 63.73 -6.77 37.97
CA SER A 524 65.10 -6.65 38.49
C SER A 524 66.11 -6.97 37.40
N THR A 525 67.12 -6.12 37.26
CA THR A 525 68.27 -6.33 36.38
C THR A 525 69.59 -6.15 37.14
N VAL A 526 70.71 -6.34 36.44
CA VAL A 526 72.04 -6.00 36.96
C VAL A 526 72.78 -5.15 35.94
N THR A 527 73.59 -4.21 36.41
CA THR A 527 74.38 -3.36 35.52
C THR A 527 75.42 -4.18 34.74
N VAL A 528 75.60 -3.86 33.46
CA VAL A 528 76.47 -4.55 32.50
C VAL A 528 77.24 -3.57 31.62
N ASP A 529 78.13 -4.08 30.76
CA ASP A 529 78.73 -3.25 29.70
C ASP A 529 77.63 -2.78 28.74
N ASN A 530 77.54 -1.47 28.49
CA ASN A 530 76.60 -0.85 27.57
C ASN A 530 76.72 -1.51 26.18
N PRO A 531 75.61 -1.97 25.58
CA PRO A 531 75.65 -2.71 24.32
C PRO A 531 76.19 -1.89 23.13
N ASP A 532 76.08 -0.56 23.17
CA ASP A 532 76.50 0.34 22.09
C ASP A 532 77.91 0.90 22.29
N THR A 533 78.25 1.31 23.51
CA THR A 533 79.54 1.95 23.82
C THR A 533 80.59 0.96 24.36
N GLY A 534 80.15 -0.13 24.97
CA GLY A 534 80.99 -1.11 25.66
C GLY A 534 81.51 -0.64 27.03
N GLU A 535 81.06 0.52 27.51
CA GLU A 535 81.44 1.06 28.82
C GLU A 535 80.62 0.37 29.94
N PRO A 536 81.22 0.06 31.11
CA PRO A 536 80.54 -0.61 32.20
C PRO A 536 79.46 0.27 32.86
N GLY A 537 78.58 -0.34 33.64
CA GLY A 537 77.64 0.35 34.54
C GLY A 537 76.22 0.46 34.01
N TYR A 538 75.94 0.04 32.78
CA TYR A 538 74.67 0.28 32.10
C TYR A 538 73.53 -0.63 32.59
N TYR A 539 72.34 -0.05 32.73
CA TYR A 539 71.08 -0.78 32.94
C TYR A 539 69.97 -0.13 32.10
N GLU A 540 68.98 -0.92 31.73
CA GLU A 540 67.80 -0.48 31.00
C GLU A 540 66.61 -1.38 31.35
N PHE A 541 65.45 -0.76 31.47
CA PHE A 541 64.13 -1.38 31.53
C PHE A 541 63.36 -0.91 30.29
N ASP A 542 62.99 -1.84 29.42
CA ASP A 542 62.25 -1.58 28.19
C ASP A 542 60.75 -1.89 28.37
N GLU A 543 59.94 -1.59 27.35
CA GLU A 543 58.51 -1.92 27.29
C GLU A 543 57.69 -1.32 28.45
N LEU A 544 58.09 -0.15 28.95
CA LEU A 544 57.38 0.55 30.02
C LEU A 544 56.19 1.33 29.46
N THR A 545 55.07 1.32 30.19
CA THR A 545 53.93 2.18 29.87
C THR A 545 54.26 3.63 30.24
N PRO A 546 54.24 4.59 29.30
CA PRO A 546 54.37 6.02 29.59
C PRO A 546 53.32 6.50 30.59
N GLY A 547 53.55 7.63 31.27
CA GLY A 547 52.56 8.20 32.20
C GLY A 547 52.38 7.42 33.51
N THR A 548 52.93 6.21 33.59
CA THR A 548 52.94 5.38 34.80
C THR A 548 54.15 5.73 35.66
N PRO A 549 53.98 6.10 36.95
CA PRO A 549 55.11 6.40 37.82
C PRO A 549 55.90 5.15 38.20
N TYR A 550 57.20 5.16 37.89
CA TYR A 550 58.17 4.14 38.28
C TYR A 550 59.22 4.70 39.24
N VAL A 551 59.76 3.83 40.10
CA VAL A 551 60.91 4.15 40.97
C VAL A 551 62.02 3.15 40.74
N VAL A 552 63.26 3.64 40.60
CA VAL A 552 64.44 2.77 40.43
C VAL A 552 65.14 2.61 41.78
N GLU A 553 65.31 1.36 42.24
CA GLU A 553 66.09 1.04 43.45
C GLU A 553 67.41 0.38 43.10
N PHE A 554 68.50 1.03 43.49
CA PHE A 554 69.83 0.49 43.44
C PHE A 554 70.14 -0.27 44.74
N VAL A 555 70.80 -1.43 44.63
CA VAL A 555 71.29 -2.18 45.80
C VAL A 555 72.80 -1.98 45.94
N ALA A 556 73.21 -1.20 46.94
CA ALA A 556 74.62 -0.90 47.19
C ALA A 556 75.46 -2.18 47.35
N PRO A 557 76.53 -2.37 46.56
CA PRO A 557 77.43 -3.52 46.72
C PRO A 557 78.15 -3.48 48.07
N ASP A 558 78.44 -4.66 48.64
CA ASP A 558 79.10 -4.81 49.94
C ASP A 558 80.31 -3.87 50.13
N GLY A 559 80.18 -2.93 51.08
CA GLY A 559 81.25 -1.99 51.44
C GLY A 559 81.22 -0.64 50.73
N ASN A 560 80.18 -0.36 49.93
CA ASN A 560 79.92 0.95 49.34
C ASN A 560 78.72 1.64 50.03
N GLU A 561 78.65 2.96 49.94
CA GLU A 561 77.54 3.80 50.37
C GLU A 561 77.10 4.64 49.17
N PHE A 562 75.83 5.05 49.11
CA PHE A 562 75.34 5.94 48.05
C PHE A 562 75.88 7.36 48.23
N SER A 563 76.17 8.01 47.11
CA SER A 563 76.57 9.41 47.04
C SER A 563 75.40 10.36 47.37
N PRO A 564 75.68 11.64 47.69
CA PRO A 564 74.63 12.65 47.83
C PRO A 564 73.70 12.68 46.61
N GLN A 565 72.40 12.75 46.88
CA GLN A 565 71.34 12.71 45.86
C GLN A 565 71.11 14.11 45.26
N ASP A 566 70.84 14.19 43.95
CA ASP A 566 70.45 15.38 43.18
C ASP A 566 71.41 16.58 43.30
N GLU A 567 72.72 16.32 43.42
CA GLU A 567 73.74 17.35 43.61
C GLU A 567 74.35 17.82 42.28
N GLY A 568 73.67 18.64 41.49
CA GLY A 568 74.35 19.33 40.38
C GLY A 568 73.51 19.50 39.12
N ASP A 569 74.03 18.97 38.01
CA ASP A 569 73.34 18.90 36.73
C ASP A 569 72.64 17.53 36.66
N ASP A 570 71.33 17.56 36.49
CA ASP A 570 70.38 16.43 36.45
C ASP A 570 70.80 15.33 35.47
N ALA A 571 71.55 15.68 34.43
CA ALA A 571 72.06 14.71 33.46
C ALA A 571 73.28 13.91 33.96
N THR A 572 73.80 14.22 35.15
CA THR A 572 75.06 13.68 35.66
C THR A 572 75.08 13.43 37.16
N ASP A 573 74.09 13.89 37.92
CA ASP A 573 74.06 13.65 39.36
C ASP A 573 73.56 12.24 39.70
N SER A 574 73.58 11.91 40.99
CA SER A 574 73.08 10.64 41.49
C SER A 574 71.62 10.78 41.90
N ASP A 575 70.73 10.02 41.26
CA ASP A 575 69.31 9.96 41.65
C ASP A 575 69.06 9.09 42.89
N ALA A 576 70.05 8.32 43.33
CA ALA A 576 69.86 7.31 44.37
C ALA A 576 69.79 7.94 45.77
N ASN A 577 68.65 7.82 46.45
CA ASN A 577 68.52 8.27 47.83
C ASN A 577 69.55 7.61 48.75
N ILE A 578 70.27 8.41 49.53
CA ILE A 578 71.37 7.96 50.40
C ILE A 578 71.01 6.84 51.39
N THR A 579 69.73 6.68 51.73
CA THR A 579 69.28 5.68 52.73
C THR A 579 68.60 4.48 52.09
N THR A 580 67.76 4.71 51.07
CA THR A 580 66.94 3.65 50.46
C THR A 580 67.54 3.13 49.15
N GLY A 581 68.41 3.90 48.49
CA GLY A 581 68.89 3.60 47.14
C GLY A 581 67.84 3.83 46.05
N GLN A 582 66.69 4.43 46.39
CA GLN A 582 65.58 4.68 45.48
C GLN A 582 65.70 6.06 44.84
N SER A 583 65.33 6.17 43.56
CA SER A 583 65.10 7.45 42.88
C SER A 583 63.82 8.14 43.36
N ASP A 584 63.62 9.39 42.94
CA ASP A 584 62.28 9.97 42.88
C ASP A 584 61.44 9.24 41.80
N ALA A 585 60.12 9.44 41.82
CA ALA A 585 59.22 8.82 40.83
C ALA A 585 59.41 9.45 39.44
N ILE A 586 59.51 8.60 38.43
CA ILE A 586 59.74 8.96 37.02
C ILE A 586 58.49 8.55 36.24
N VAL A 587 57.96 9.45 35.42
CA VAL A 587 56.69 9.32 34.69
C VAL A 587 56.93 9.40 33.19
#